data_AF-A0A2A6BN91-F1
#
_entry.id   AF-A0A2A6BN91-F1
#
_cell.length_a   1.000
_cell.length_b   1.000
_cell.length_c   1.000
_cell.angle_alpha   90.00
_cell.angle_beta   90.00
_cell.angle_gamma   90.00
#
_symmetry.space_group_name_H-M   'P 1'
#
loop_
_entity.id
_entity.type
_entity.pdbx_description
1 polymer ?
#
loop_
_entity_poly.entity_id
_entity_poly.type
_entity_poly.pdbx_seq_one_letter_code
_entity_poly.pdbx_strand_id
1 'polypeptide(L)'
;MTVFSCQRFLISEENVACLEKIASNTSIRRLYVQLAGSDAFHRDAKNFELDFLYLRFEDDLIGEQVLVDSYLLDLAKVCRHLIVRRIDNVTPEGLQRLSKMTMDGSAKLREFDVIGKTNGKTCTRFLELIGITFRRGIVYSRREIEKSKGKRGFERIQVIAE
;
A
#
# COMPACT_ATOMS: atom_id res chain seq x y z
N MET A 1 4.76 4.57 25.68
CA MET A 1 4.68 4.26 24.24
C MET A 1 6.07 3.87 23.79
N THR A 2 6.33 2.59 23.59
CA THR A 2 7.66 2.12 23.18
C THR A 2 7.74 2.17 21.67
N VAL A 3 8.51 3.13 21.14
CA VAL A 3 8.79 3.23 19.71
C VAL A 3 10.10 2.50 19.47
N PHE A 4 10.02 1.33 18.85
CA PHE A 4 11.21 0.69 18.30
C PHE A 4 11.46 1.31 16.91
N SER A 5 12.30 2.34 16.87
CA SER A 5 12.89 2.82 15.62
C SER A 5 14.19 2.06 15.41
N CYS A 6 14.16 1.04 14.56
CA CYS A 6 15.39 0.36 14.15
C CYS A 6 15.76 0.84 12.76
N GLN A 7 16.85 1.61 12.67
CA GLN A 7 17.19 2.33 11.43
C GLN A 7 17.79 1.46 10.32
N ARG A 8 18.27 0.25 10.62
CA ARG A 8 18.77 -0.67 9.58
C ARG A 8 18.98 -2.08 10.13
N PHE A 9 18.25 -3.06 9.61
CA PHE A 9 18.66 -4.47 9.71
C PHE A 9 19.16 -4.89 8.31
N LEU A 10 20.42 -5.28 8.22
CA LEU A 10 20.89 -6.10 7.09
C LEU A 10 20.43 -7.52 7.39
N ILE A 11 19.44 -8.05 6.67
CA ILE A 11 18.78 -9.29 7.09
C ILE A 11 19.68 -10.50 6.78
N SER A 12 20.15 -11.19 7.83
CA SER A 12 20.63 -12.57 7.83
C SER A 12 19.57 -13.49 8.48
N GLU A 13 19.68 -14.82 8.35
CA GLU A 13 18.74 -15.77 9.00
C GLU A 13 18.62 -15.55 10.51
N GLU A 14 19.69 -15.14 11.18
CA GLU A 14 19.71 -14.80 12.60
C GLU A 14 18.79 -13.61 12.94
N ASN A 15 18.55 -12.71 11.98
CA ASN A 15 17.69 -11.55 12.17
C ASN A 15 16.21 -11.88 12.09
N VAL A 16 15.81 -12.97 11.40
CA VAL A 16 14.41 -13.42 11.36
C VAL A 16 13.98 -13.93 12.73
N ALA A 17 14.78 -14.80 13.37
CA ALA A 17 14.51 -15.29 14.72
C ALA A 17 14.50 -14.15 15.77
N CYS A 18 15.31 -13.10 15.54
CA CYS A 18 15.30 -11.90 16.37
C CYS A 18 13.98 -11.11 16.20
N LEU A 19 13.50 -10.94 14.96
CA LEU A 19 12.23 -10.28 14.65
C LEU A 19 11.03 -11.07 15.17
N GLU A 20 11.06 -12.41 15.13
CA GLU A 20 10.04 -13.26 15.75
C GLU A 20 10.00 -13.09 17.28
N LYS A 21 11.16 -13.03 17.94
CA LYS A 21 11.24 -12.74 19.39
C LYS A 21 10.76 -11.33 19.75
N ILE A 22 11.03 -10.37 18.88
CA ILE A 22 10.59 -8.97 18.99
C ILE A 22 9.06 -8.90 18.82
N ALA A 23 8.50 -9.54 17.80
CA ALA A 23 7.05 -9.58 17.55
C ALA A 23 6.26 -10.35 18.61
N SER A 24 6.80 -11.46 19.12
CA SER A 24 6.19 -12.24 20.21
C SER A 24 6.18 -11.53 21.56
N ASN A 25 7.04 -10.51 21.75
CA ASN A 25 6.98 -9.59 22.88
C ASN A 25 5.96 -8.43 22.67
N THR A 26 4.78 -8.78 22.13
CA THR A 26 3.41 -8.22 22.31
C THR A 26 3.13 -6.72 22.50
N SER A 27 4.10 -5.82 22.42
CA SER A 27 3.93 -4.38 22.68
C SER A 27 4.44 -3.48 21.56
N ILE A 28 4.93 -4.07 20.47
CA ILE A 28 5.50 -3.32 19.35
C ILE A 28 4.37 -2.89 18.44
N ARG A 29 3.90 -1.66 18.69
CA ARG A 29 2.90 -1.01 17.83
C ARG A 29 3.50 -0.60 16.49
N ARG A 30 4.72 -0.07 16.47
CA ARG A 30 5.36 0.46 15.26
C ARG A 30 6.63 -0.30 14.94
N LEU A 31 6.72 -0.82 13.72
CA LEU A 31 7.91 -1.47 13.23
C LEU A 31 8.41 -0.75 11.98
N TYR A 32 9.59 -0.14 12.09
CA TYR A 32 10.31 0.39 10.94
C TYR A 32 11.33 -0.66 10.52
N VAL A 33 11.20 -1.22 9.32
CA VAL A 33 12.20 -2.15 8.79
C VAL A 33 12.66 -1.66 7.43
N GLN A 34 13.94 -1.29 7.34
CA GLN A 34 14.59 -1.20 6.05
C GLN A 34 15.04 -2.61 5.66
N LEU A 35 14.43 -3.18 4.62
CA LEU A 35 14.70 -4.54 4.19
C LEU A 35 15.81 -4.52 3.14
N ALA A 36 16.99 -4.93 3.59
CA ALA A 36 18.14 -5.22 2.75
C ALA A 36 18.39 -6.73 2.86
N GLY A 37 17.85 -7.54 1.94
CA GLY A 37 18.05 -8.98 2.00
C GLY A 37 16.96 -9.83 1.33
N SER A 38 17.24 -11.13 1.22
CA SER A 38 16.54 -12.10 0.38
C SER A 38 15.10 -12.45 0.83
N ASP A 39 14.35 -13.04 -0.12
CA ASP A 39 12.95 -13.47 -0.09
C ASP A 39 12.41 -14.06 1.22
N ALA A 40 13.24 -14.63 2.09
CA ALA A 40 12.81 -15.31 3.32
C ALA A 40 12.05 -14.37 4.26
N PHE A 41 12.60 -13.20 4.57
CA PHE A 41 11.90 -12.26 5.43
C PHE A 41 10.61 -11.72 4.78
N HIS A 42 10.60 -11.52 3.47
CA HIS A 42 9.39 -11.09 2.77
C HIS A 42 8.27 -12.11 2.93
N ARG A 43 8.58 -13.41 2.86
CA ARG A 43 7.60 -14.48 3.12
C ARG A 43 7.04 -14.44 4.53
N ASP A 44 7.86 -14.07 5.51
CA ASP A 44 7.49 -14.12 6.93
C ASP A 44 6.85 -12.82 7.42
N ALA A 45 7.12 -11.69 6.76
CA ALA A 45 6.57 -10.37 7.09
C ALA A 45 5.03 -10.38 7.19
N LYS A 46 4.37 -11.20 6.37
CA LYS A 46 2.91 -11.37 6.36
C LYS A 46 2.36 -12.14 7.56
N ASN A 47 3.21 -12.69 8.42
CA ASN A 47 2.81 -13.44 9.61
C ASN A 47 2.80 -12.57 10.88
N PHE A 48 3.32 -11.33 10.80
CA PHE A 48 3.37 -10.42 11.94
C PHE A 48 2.19 -9.45 11.92
N GLU A 49 1.51 -9.29 13.06
CA GLU A 49 0.58 -8.19 13.24
C GLU A 49 1.34 -6.89 13.52
N LEU A 50 1.20 -5.89 12.65
CA LEU A 50 1.93 -4.62 12.72
C LEU A 50 0.94 -3.45 12.73
N ASP A 51 1.11 -2.40 13.55
CA ASP A 51 0.34 -1.18 13.28
C ASP A 51 0.96 -0.43 12.10
N PHE A 52 2.29 -0.38 12.00
CA PHE A 52 2.98 0.39 10.95
C PHE A 52 4.08 -0.45 10.29
N LEU A 53 4.15 -0.40 8.96
CA LEU A 53 5.19 -1.02 8.13
C LEU A 53 5.65 -0.04 7.03
N TYR A 54 6.95 0.26 7.01
CA TYR A 54 7.59 0.97 5.91
C TYR A 54 8.49 0.00 5.15
N LEU A 55 8.23 -0.21 3.86
CA LEU A 55 9.01 -1.08 2.99
C LEU A 55 9.91 -0.26 2.07
N ARG A 56 11.21 -0.50 2.21
CA ARG A 56 12.24 0.02 1.32
C ARG A 56 13.16 -1.13 0.91
N PHE A 57 13.24 -1.35 -0.39
CA PHE A 57 14.20 -2.25 -1.02
C PHE A 57 15.50 -1.49 -1.34
N GLU A 58 16.64 -2.15 -1.21
CA GLU A 58 17.94 -1.58 -1.62
C GLU A 58 18.12 -1.60 -3.14
N ASP A 59 17.59 -2.63 -3.80
CA ASP A 59 17.55 -2.76 -5.26
C ASP A 59 16.10 -2.61 -5.76
N ASP A 60 15.88 -1.66 -6.67
CA ASP A 60 14.58 -1.40 -7.27
C ASP A 60 14.06 -2.65 -8.03
N LEU A 61 14.94 -3.45 -8.65
CA LEU A 61 14.55 -4.66 -9.40
C LEU A 61 14.00 -5.76 -8.48
N ILE A 62 14.58 -5.90 -7.28
CA ILE A 62 14.08 -6.84 -6.28
C ILE A 62 12.73 -6.34 -5.75
N GLY A 63 12.62 -5.04 -5.48
CA GLY A 63 11.37 -4.44 -5.04
C GLY A 63 10.24 -4.65 -6.04
N GLU A 64 10.53 -4.51 -7.33
CA GLU A 64 9.62 -4.82 -8.42
C GLU A 64 9.16 -6.28 -8.40
N GLN A 65 10.07 -7.25 -8.24
CA GLN A 65 9.71 -8.68 -8.25
C GLN A 65 8.90 -9.11 -7.02
N VAL A 66 9.17 -8.51 -5.86
CA VAL A 66 8.54 -8.87 -4.60
C VAL A 66 7.19 -8.17 -4.43
N LEU A 67 7.10 -6.88 -4.78
CA LEU A 67 5.90 -6.07 -4.55
C LEU A 67 4.91 -6.19 -5.71
N VAL A 68 4.30 -7.37 -5.76
CA VAL A 68 3.19 -7.73 -6.66
C VAL A 68 1.85 -7.71 -5.92
N ASP A 69 0.75 -7.83 -6.66
CA ASP A 69 -0.62 -7.81 -6.11
C ASP A 69 -0.81 -8.72 -4.90
N SER A 70 -0.41 -9.99 -4.99
CA SER A 70 -0.60 -10.96 -3.91
C SER A 70 0.12 -10.55 -2.63
N TYR A 71 1.37 -10.09 -2.76
CA TYR A 71 2.17 -9.66 -1.63
C TYR A 71 1.57 -8.42 -0.96
N LEU A 72 1.19 -7.41 -1.75
CA LEU A 72 0.54 -6.20 -1.26
C LEU A 72 -0.76 -6.51 -0.50
N LEU A 73 -1.60 -7.39 -1.06
CA LEU A 73 -2.87 -7.76 -0.43
C LEU A 73 -2.68 -8.56 0.86
N ASP A 74 -1.62 -9.38 0.95
CA ASP A 74 -1.28 -10.09 2.19
C ASP A 74 -0.77 -9.12 3.27
N LEU A 75 0.08 -8.16 2.89
CA LEU A 75 0.52 -7.10 3.81
C LEU A 75 -0.67 -6.30 4.36
N ALA A 76 -1.64 -5.96 3.51
CA ALA A 76 -2.83 -5.21 3.93
C ALA A 76 -3.66 -5.91 5.02
N LYS A 77 -3.61 -7.24 5.10
CA LYS A 77 -4.32 -8.01 6.15
C LYS A 77 -3.63 -7.90 7.50
N VAL A 78 -2.34 -7.60 7.53
CA VAL A 78 -1.54 -7.68 8.75
C VAL A 78 -1.00 -6.36 9.26
N CYS A 79 -0.99 -5.31 8.43
CA CYS A 79 -0.60 -3.96 8.84
C CYS A 79 -1.75 -2.95 8.82
N ARG A 80 -1.74 -1.94 9.72
CA ARG A 80 -2.70 -0.82 9.70
C ARG A 80 -2.24 0.35 8.84
N HIS A 81 -0.95 0.62 8.79
CA HIS A 81 -0.34 1.68 8.00
C HIS A 81 0.79 1.08 7.17
N LEU A 82 0.72 1.22 5.84
CA LEU A 82 1.71 0.70 4.91
C LEU A 82 2.29 1.82 4.07
N ILE A 83 3.61 1.97 4.10
CA ILE A 83 4.32 2.90 3.23
C ILE A 83 5.28 2.11 2.34
N VAL A 84 5.19 2.30 1.02
CA VAL A 84 6.07 1.64 0.03
C VAL A 84 6.72 2.68 -0.88
N ARG A 85 7.90 2.41 -1.46
CA ARG A 85 8.60 3.37 -2.33
C ARG A 85 8.07 3.37 -3.78
N ARG A 86 7.60 2.23 -4.28
CA ARG A 86 7.07 2.10 -5.65
C ARG A 86 6.03 0.98 -5.68
N ILE A 87 5.25 0.92 -6.74
CA ILE A 87 4.23 -0.11 -6.96
C ILE A 87 4.14 -0.49 -8.44
N ASP A 88 5.26 -0.45 -9.18
CA ASP A 88 5.26 -0.56 -10.64
C ASP A 88 4.68 -1.90 -11.15
N ASN A 89 4.79 -2.96 -10.35
CA ASN A 89 4.24 -4.29 -10.64
C ASN A 89 2.91 -4.59 -9.94
N VAL A 90 2.32 -3.60 -9.29
CA VAL A 90 0.94 -3.70 -8.77
C VAL A 90 -0.01 -3.29 -9.87
N THR A 91 -0.95 -4.17 -10.19
CA THR A 91 -1.93 -3.92 -11.24
C THR A 91 -3.03 -2.96 -10.76
N PRO A 92 -3.73 -2.29 -11.68
CA PRO A 92 -4.93 -1.51 -11.33
C PRO A 92 -5.98 -2.34 -10.58
N GLU A 93 -6.15 -3.60 -10.95
CA GLU A 93 -7.05 -4.56 -10.32
C GLU A 93 -6.57 -4.94 -8.90
N GLY A 94 -5.25 -5.06 -8.70
CA GLY A 94 -4.63 -5.22 -7.39
C GLY A 94 -4.96 -4.06 -6.45
N LEU A 95 -4.80 -2.82 -6.91
CA LEU A 95 -5.17 -1.62 -6.16
C LEU A 95 -6.69 -1.54 -5.90
N GLN A 96 -7.51 -1.96 -6.86
CA GLN A 96 -8.97 -2.02 -6.68
C GLN A 96 -9.35 -3.02 -5.58
N ARG A 97 -8.74 -4.21 -5.58
CA ARG A 97 -8.95 -5.22 -4.52
C ARG A 97 -8.48 -4.69 -3.17
N LEU A 98 -7.31 -4.06 -3.11
CA LEU A 98 -6.79 -3.44 -1.91
C LEU A 98 -7.78 -2.42 -1.34
N SER A 99 -8.25 -1.48 -2.18
CA SER A 99 -9.24 -0.48 -1.81
C SER A 99 -10.54 -1.12 -1.30
N LYS A 100 -11.03 -2.16 -1.98
CA LYS A 100 -12.23 -2.90 -1.55
C LYS A 100 -12.03 -3.53 -0.16
N MET A 101 -10.90 -4.20 0.05
CA MET A 101 -10.58 -4.84 1.34
C MET A 101 -10.50 -3.84 2.49
N THR A 102 -9.95 -2.65 2.23
CA THR A 102 -9.91 -1.55 3.21
C THR A 102 -11.32 -1.02 3.51
N MET A 103 -12.17 -0.86 2.49
CA MET A 103 -13.53 -0.34 2.64
C MET A 103 -14.48 -1.32 3.33
N ASP A 104 -14.40 -2.62 3.00
CA ASP A 104 -15.27 -3.65 3.59
C ASP A 104 -14.76 -4.16 4.94
N GLY A 105 -13.56 -3.75 5.36
CA GLY A 105 -12.96 -4.13 6.63
C GLY A 105 -12.34 -5.52 6.66
N SER A 106 -12.18 -6.19 5.50
CA SER A 106 -11.48 -7.47 5.41
C SER A 106 -9.95 -7.33 5.48
N ALA A 107 -9.42 -6.11 5.38
CA ALA A 107 -8.03 -5.76 5.68
C ALA A 107 -7.91 -5.03 7.04
N LYS A 108 -6.73 -5.15 7.69
CA LYS A 108 -6.36 -4.29 8.83
C LYS A 108 -5.93 -2.91 8.37
N LEU A 109 -5.50 -2.79 7.12
CA LEU A 109 -5.00 -1.56 6.52
C LEU A 109 -6.02 -0.43 6.63
N ARG A 110 -5.51 0.74 7.01
CA ARG A 110 -6.24 2.01 7.14
C ARG A 110 -5.61 3.09 6.29
N GLU A 111 -4.29 3.09 6.18
CA GLU A 111 -3.53 4.07 5.40
C GLU A 111 -2.51 3.36 4.51
N PHE A 112 -2.41 3.83 3.26
CA PHE A 112 -1.50 3.30 2.26
C PHE A 112 -0.83 4.46 1.51
N ASP A 113 0.49 4.59 1.68
CA ASP A 113 1.28 5.64 1.05
C ASP A 113 2.29 5.05 0.07
N VAL A 114 2.47 5.74 -1.07
CA VAL A 114 3.49 5.41 -2.06
C VAL A 114 4.45 6.59 -2.19
N ILE A 115 5.72 6.38 -1.86
CA ILE A 115 6.79 7.38 -1.91
C ILE A 115 7.61 7.23 -3.18
N GLY A 116 7.20 7.87 -4.26
CA GLY A 116 7.96 7.87 -5.50
C GLY A 116 7.08 8.16 -6.70
N LYS A 117 7.64 8.02 -7.89
CA LYS A 117 6.84 8.09 -9.11
C LYS A 117 6.00 6.82 -9.20
N THR A 118 4.69 6.98 -9.24
CA THR A 118 3.76 5.94 -9.63
C THR A 118 3.54 5.95 -11.13
N ASN A 119 3.32 4.77 -11.72
CA ASN A 119 2.94 4.66 -13.12
C ASN A 119 1.58 5.34 -13.34
N GLY A 120 1.59 6.51 -14.00
CA GLY A 120 0.38 7.29 -14.25
C GLY A 120 -0.71 6.53 -15.01
N LYS A 121 -0.35 5.54 -15.86
CA LYS A 121 -1.33 4.67 -16.53
C LYS A 121 -2.03 3.75 -15.53
N THR A 122 -1.28 3.17 -14.59
CA THR A 122 -1.83 2.32 -13.53
C THR A 122 -2.79 3.11 -12.65
N CYS A 123 -2.39 4.31 -12.21
CA CYS A 123 -3.25 5.18 -11.42
C CYS A 123 -4.53 5.58 -12.18
N THR A 124 -4.40 5.98 -13.44
CA THR A 124 -5.56 6.34 -14.28
C THR A 124 -6.54 5.17 -14.39
N ARG A 125 -6.01 3.97 -14.68
CA ARG A 125 -6.84 2.77 -14.82
C ARG A 125 -7.50 2.35 -13.51
N PHE A 126 -6.77 2.43 -12.39
CA PHE A 126 -7.33 2.17 -11.06
C PHE A 126 -8.48 3.14 -10.75
N LEU A 127 -8.30 4.43 -11.03
CA LEU A 127 -9.34 5.44 -10.84
C LEU A 127 -10.58 5.09 -11.67
N GLU A 128 -10.42 4.71 -12.94
CA GLU A 128 -11.54 4.24 -13.79
C GLU A 128 -12.28 3.04 -13.18
N LEU A 129 -11.55 2.07 -12.61
CA LEU A 129 -12.09 0.87 -11.98
C LEU A 129 -12.94 1.19 -10.74
N ILE A 130 -12.58 2.21 -9.96
CA ILE A 130 -13.39 2.70 -8.83
C ILE A 130 -14.44 3.73 -9.27
N GLY A 131 -14.60 3.94 -10.57
CA GLY A 131 -15.59 4.83 -11.15
C GLY A 131 -15.20 6.31 -11.09
N ILE A 132 -13.92 6.64 -10.99
CA ILE A 132 -13.40 8.00 -11.10
C ILE A 132 -12.80 8.18 -12.49
N THR A 133 -13.14 9.27 -13.17
CA THR A 133 -12.64 9.56 -14.52
C THR A 133 -12.11 10.98 -14.61
N PHE A 134 -11.07 11.19 -15.41
CA PHE A 134 -10.48 12.49 -15.66
C PHE A 134 -10.87 12.95 -17.06
N ARG A 135 -11.53 14.10 -17.18
CA ARG A 135 -11.85 14.72 -18.48
C ARG A 135 -11.55 16.20 -18.43
N ARG A 136 -10.71 16.68 -19.36
CA ARG A 136 -10.32 18.10 -19.49
C ARG A 136 -9.80 18.71 -18.19
N GLY A 137 -8.98 17.96 -17.45
CA GLY A 137 -8.41 18.39 -16.16
C GLY A 137 -9.39 18.37 -14.98
N ILE A 138 -10.60 17.82 -15.17
CA ILE A 138 -11.63 17.74 -14.13
C ILE A 138 -11.84 16.26 -13.76
N VAL A 139 -12.00 16.01 -12.46
CA VAL A 139 -12.27 14.68 -11.88
C VAL A 139 -13.78 14.49 -11.72
N TYR A 140 -14.29 13.36 -12.19
CA TYR A 140 -15.70 13.00 -12.12
C TYR A 140 -15.86 11.63 -11.49
N SER A 141 -16.73 11.49 -10.51
CA SER A 141 -17.19 10.18 -10.05
C SER A 141 -18.34 9.66 -10.94
N ARG A 142 -18.46 8.34 -11.06
CA ARG A 142 -19.52 7.68 -11.83
C ARG A 142 -20.91 8.07 -11.31
N ARG A 143 -21.04 8.24 -9.98
CA ARG A 143 -22.27 8.71 -9.32
C ARG A 143 -22.67 10.12 -9.77
N GLU A 144 -21.71 11.01 -9.98
CA GLU A 144 -21.98 12.37 -10.49
C GLU A 144 -22.34 12.35 -11.97
N ILE A 145 -21.66 11.52 -12.78
CA ILE A 145 -22.00 11.34 -14.19
C ILE A 145 -23.44 10.82 -14.33
N GLU A 146 -23.84 9.83 -13.53
CA GLU A 146 -25.20 9.28 -13.55
C GLU A 146 -26.26 10.28 -13.08
N LYS A 147 -25.97 11.07 -12.03
CA LYS A 147 -26.86 12.16 -11.59
C LYS A 147 -27.01 13.28 -12.64
N SER A 148 -25.93 13.62 -13.35
CA SER A 148 -25.93 14.68 -14.37
C SER A 148 -26.67 14.29 -15.66
N LYS A 149 -26.84 12.99 -15.93
CA LYS A 149 -27.69 12.51 -17.04
C LYS A 149 -29.17 12.84 -16.85
N GLY A 150 -29.61 13.18 -15.62
CA GLY A 150 -30.97 13.62 -15.32
C GLY A 150 -31.14 15.13 -15.07
N LYS A 151 -30.06 15.88 -14.86
CA LYS A 151 -30.11 17.34 -14.59
C LYS A 151 -28.93 18.06 -15.22
N ARG A 152 -29.21 19.08 -16.03
CA ARG A 152 -28.22 20.03 -16.58
C ARG A 152 -27.48 20.73 -15.42
N GLY A 153 -26.31 20.23 -15.03
CA GLY A 153 -25.43 20.87 -14.06
C GLY A 153 -24.47 19.86 -13.42
N PHE A 154 -23.18 19.98 -13.74
CA PHE A 154 -22.12 19.20 -13.10
C PHE A 154 -21.69 19.92 -11.81
N GLU A 155 -21.79 19.24 -10.65
CA GLU A 155 -21.12 19.69 -9.42
C GLU A 155 -19.62 19.42 -9.55
N ARG A 156 -18.82 20.40 -9.11
CA ARG A 156 -17.37 20.49 -9.32
C ARG A 156 -16.65 19.81 -8.16
N ILE A 157 -15.74 18.87 -8.44
CA ILE A 157 -14.69 18.48 -7.50
C ILE A 157 -13.36 19.00 -8.04
N GLN A 158 -12.77 19.97 -7.31
CA GLN A 158 -11.41 20.44 -7.56
C GLN A 158 -10.44 19.49 -6.86
N VAL A 159 -9.56 18.85 -7.64
CA VAL A 159 -8.40 18.14 -7.10
C VAL A 159 -7.18 19.02 -7.34
N ILE A 160 -6.58 19.50 -6.25
CA ILE A 160 -5.32 20.23 -6.27
C ILE A 160 -4.22 19.17 -6.32
N ALA A 161 -3.45 19.16 -7.42
CA ALA A 161 -2.20 18.42 -7.49
C ALA A 161 -1.07 19.41 -7.23
N GLU A 162 -0.31 19.20 -6.15
CA GLU A 162 0.98 19.86 -5.90
C GLU A 162 2.12 19.08 -6.55
#